data_AF-A0A6A4AV75-F1
#
_entry.id   AF-A0A6A4AV75-F1
#
_cell.length_a   1.000
_cell.length_b   1.000
_cell.length_c   1.000
_cell.angle_alpha   90.00
_cell.angle_beta   90.00
_cell.angle_gamma   90.00
#
_symmetry.space_group_name_H-M   'P 1'
#
loop_
_entity.id
_entity.type
_entity.pdbx_description
1 polymer ?
#
loop_
_entity_poly.entity_id
_entity_poly.type
_entity_poly.pdbx_seq_one_letter_code
_entity_poly.pdbx_strand_id
1 'polypeptide(L)' 'MVKVELFYGVYVEGIVFSVEIEHNANVKALQEAIFDKKQYNHQCKFDFTMLTLYLARKKEGGGTKWLTDD' A
#
# COMPACT_ATOMS: atom_id res chain seq x y z
N MET A 1 13.61 11.14 -11.80
CA MET A 1 12.73 9.97 -11.60
C MET A 1 11.38 10.49 -11.14
N VAL A 2 10.28 10.00 -11.72
CA VAL A 2 8.92 10.45 -11.38
C VAL A 2 8.45 9.65 -10.16
N LYS A 3 7.96 10.34 -9.13
CA LYS A 3 7.35 9.73 -7.95
C LYS A 3 5.84 9.73 -8.11
N VAL A 4 5.19 8.74 -7.52
CA VAL A 4 3.74 8.63 -7.41
C VAL A 4 3.36 8.45 -5.95
N GLU A 5 2.21 9.00 -5.58
CA GLU A 5 1.61 8.77 -4.28
C GLU A 5 0.63 7.59 -4.41
N LEU A 6 0.82 6.57 -3.57
CA LEU A 6 -0.06 5.40 -3.51
C LEU A 6 -0.84 5.40 -2.21
N PHE A 7 -2.15 5.27 -2.32
CA PHE A 7 -3.04 5.12 -1.18
C PHE A 7 -3.19 3.65 -0.80
N TYR A 8 -3.14 3.36 0.50
CA TYR A 8 -3.31 2.02 1.04
C TYR A 8 -4.09 2.06 2.35
N GLY A 9 -4.87 1.01 2.61
CA GLY A 9 -5.56 0.80 3.86
C GLY A 9 -4.99 -0.41 4.59
N VAL A 10 -4.93 -0.34 5.92
CA VAL A 10 -4.71 -1.53 6.75
C VAL A 10 -6.07 -2.20 6.94
N TYR A 11 -6.17 -3.48 6.58
CA TYR A 11 -7.38 -4.27 6.77
C TYR A 11 -7.79 -4.17 8.25
N VAL A 12 -9.07 -3.87 8.53
CA VAL A 12 -9.67 -3.64 9.87
C VAL A 12 -9.67 -2.20 10.38
N GLU A 13 -8.70 -1.34 10.06
CA GLU A 13 -8.65 0.01 10.67
C GLU A 13 -9.60 1.03 10.03
N GLY A 14 -10.00 0.82 8.77
CA GLY A 14 -10.84 1.78 8.03
C GLY A 14 -10.15 3.12 7.73
N ILE A 15 -8.87 3.26 8.09
CA ILE A 15 -8.04 4.44 7.82
C ILE A 15 -7.24 4.21 6.55
N VAL A 16 -7.26 5.20 5.67
CA VAL A 16 -6.45 5.25 4.45
C VAL A 16 -5.20 6.07 4.72
N PHE A 17 -4.06 5.54 4.31
CA PHE A 17 -2.75 6.17 4.37
C PHE A 17 -2.21 6.34 2.95
N SER A 18 -1.19 7.18 2.79
CA SER A 18 -0.46 7.30 1.54
C SER A 18 1.01 6.97 1.71
N VAL A 19 1.70 6.64 0.62
CA VAL A 19 3.17 6.51 0.56
C VAL A 19 3.65 6.99 -0.80
N GLU A 20 4.71 7.80 -0.82
CA GLU A 20 5.37 8.18 -2.07
C GLU A 20 6.40 7.12 -2.44
N ILE A 21 6.41 6.72 -3.71
CA ILE A 21 7.40 5.80 -4.26
C ILE A 21 7.76 6.18 -5.69
N GLU A 22 8.92 5.74 -6.18
CA GLU A 22 9.23 5.87 -7.61
C GLU A 22 8.22 5.12 -8.47
N HIS A 23 7.80 5.72 -9.58
CA HIS A 23 6.79 5.14 -10.48
C HIS A 23 7.16 3.74 -11.00
N ASN A 24 8.45 3.48 -11.19
CA ASN A 24 8.98 2.19 -11.66
C ASN A 24 9.55 1.32 -10.52
N ALA A 25 9.28 1.66 -9.27
CA ALA A 25 9.71 0.83 -8.14
C ALA A 25 9.01 -0.53 -8.16
N ASN A 26 9.71 -1.53 -7.63
CA ASN A 26 9.16 -2.87 -7.49
C ASN A 26 8.32 -3.01 -6.21
N VAL A 27 7.62 -4.14 -6.09
CA VAL A 27 6.77 -4.44 -4.94
C VAL A 27 7.55 -4.49 -3.62
N LYS A 28 8.82 -4.91 -3.64
CA LYS A 28 9.67 -4.96 -2.45
C LYS A 28 9.92 -3.56 -1.88
N ALA A 29 10.23 -2.60 -2.74
CA ALA A 29 10.40 -1.20 -2.35
C ALA A 29 9.10 -0.61 -1.77
N LEU A 30 7.94 -1.01 -2.29
CA LEU A 30 6.64 -0.62 -1.72
C LEU A 30 6.40 -1.21 -0.33
N GLN A 31 6.72 -2.49 -0.13
CA GLN A 31 6.63 -3.14 1.18
C GLN A 31 7.57 -2.46 2.20
N GLU A 32 8.82 -2.19 1.84
CA GLU A 32 9.79 -1.48 2.69
C GLU A 32 9.28 -0.08 3.05
N ALA A 33 8.82 0.70 2.07
CA ALA A 33 8.33 2.06 2.29
C ALA A 33 7.11 2.10 3.23
N ILE A 34 6.18 1.15 3.10
CA ILE A 34 5.02 1.02 4.01
C ILE A 34 5.49 0.63 5.42
N PHE A 35 6.39 -0.36 5.51
CA PHE A 35 6.90 -0.89 6.77
C PHE A 35 7.63 0.18 7.59
N ASP A 36 8.47 0.97 6.94
CA ASP A 36 9.19 2.09 7.54
C ASP A 36 8.24 3.23 7.95
N LYS A 37 7.31 3.62 7.06
CA LYS A 37 6.36 4.70 7.35
C LYS A 37 5.46 4.38 8.53
N LYS A 38 5.11 3.11 8.73
CA LYS A 38 4.33 2.63 9.87
C LYS A 38 5.16 2.35 11.11
N GLN A 39 6.48 2.46 11.03
CA GLN A 39 7.41 2.11 12.10
C GLN A 39 7.19 0.67 12.60
N TYR A 40 6.76 -0.23 11.71
CA TYR A 40 6.58 -1.63 12.08
C TYR A 40 7.90 -2.29 12.48
N ASN A 41 9.02 -1.81 11.94
CA ASN A 41 10.38 -2.17 12.40
C ASN A 41 10.60 -1.99 13.91
N HIS A 42 9.94 -1.03 14.55
CA HIS A 42 10.07 -0.78 15.99
C HIS A 42 9.02 -1.54 16.82
N GLN A 43 7.89 -1.88 16.21
CA GLN A 43 6.72 -2.43 16.91
C GLN A 43 6.58 -3.94 16.74
N CYS A 44 7.17 -4.51 15.70
CA CYS A 44 6.93 -5.89 15.26
C CYS A 44 8.23 -6.67 15.09
N LYS A 45 8.19 -7.98 15.36
CA LYS A 45 9.32 -8.91 15.16
C LYS A 45 9.31 -9.58 13.78
N PHE A 46 8.54 -9.06 12.83
CA PHE A 46 8.46 -9.59 11.47
C PHE A 46 9.12 -8.64 10.46
N ASP A 47 9.55 -9.18 9.33
CA ASP A 47 10.22 -8.44 8.26
C ASP A 47 9.21 -7.82 7.29
N PHE A 48 9.59 -6.76 6.58
CA PHE A 48 8.72 -6.07 5.60
C PHE A 48 8.22 -7.02 4.51
N THR A 49 8.98 -8.06 4.17
CA THR A 49 8.57 -9.09 3.19
C THR A 49 7.33 -9.88 3.62
N MET A 50 6.99 -9.87 4.91
CA MET A 50 5.77 -10.50 5.44
C MET A 50 4.51 -9.66 5.22
N LEU A 51 4.63 -8.38 4.80
CA LEU A 51 3.47 -7.58 4.41
C LEU A 51 2.86 -8.12 3.12
N THR A 52 1.66 -8.69 3.21
CA THR A 52 0.91 -9.14 2.04
C THR A 52 0.08 -7.97 1.50
N LEU A 53 0.44 -7.48 0.31
CA LEU A 53 -0.27 -6.36 -0.34
C LEU A 53 -1.38 -6.89 -1.24
N TYR A 54 -2.58 -6.34 -1.07
CA TYR A 54 -3.73 -6.61 -1.92
C TYR A 54 -4.10 -5.34 -2.69
N LEU A 55 -4.33 -5.47 -3.99
CA LEU A 55 -4.94 -4.41 -4.76
C LEU A 55 -6.45 -4.42 -4.51
N ALA A 56 -6.94 -3.33 -3.93
CA ALA A 56 -8.36 -3.18 -3.65
C ALA A 56 -9.14 -2.85 -4.94
N ARG A 57 -10.23 -3.58 -5.16
CA ARG A 57 -11.18 -3.34 -6.24
C ARG A 57 -12.55 -3.00 -5.65
N LYS A 58 -13.24 -2.04 -6.23
CA LYS A 58 -14.63 -1.69 -5.87
C LYS A 58 -15.58 -2.41 -6.83
N LYS A 59 -16.65 -3.02 -6.32
CA LYS A 59 -17.76 -3.45 -7.17
C LYS A 59 -18.67 -2.26 -7.44
N GLU A 60 -18.80 -1.90 -8.71
CA GLU A 60 -19.71 -0.87 -9.19
C GLU A 60 -20.43 -1.38 -10.43
N GLY A 61 -21.77 -1.28 -10.45
CA GLY A 61 -22.59 -1.54 -11.63
C GLY A 61 -22.33 -2.90 -12.29
N GLY A 62 -22.42 -4.00 -11.54
CA GLY A 62 -22.26 -5.37 -12.06
C GLY A 62 -20.83 -5.80 -12.40
N GLY A 63 -19.85 -4.88 -12.41
CA GLY A 63 -18.44 -5.14 -12.67
C GLY A 63 -17.53 -4.90 -11.46
N THR A 64 -16.27 -5.33 -11.57
CA THR A 64 -15.23 -5.02 -10.59
C THR A 64 -14.30 -3.98 -11.19
N LYS A 65 -14.26 -2.77 -10.63
CA LYS A 65 -13.35 -1.69 -11.05
C LYS A 65 -12.19 -1.56 -10.08
N TRP A 66 -11.01 -1.19 -10.59
CA TRP A 66 -9.90 -0.77 -9.74
C TRP A 66 -10.26 0.54 -9.06
N LEU A 67 -9.84 0.70 -7.80
CA LEU A 67 -9.90 2.00 -7.14
C LEU A 67 -8.84 2.89 -7.79
N THR A 68 -9.29 3.99 -8.40
CA THR A 68 -8.43 5.06 -8.91
C THR A 68 -8.12 6.03 -7.77
N ASP A 69 -6.98 6.71 -7.81
CA ASP A 69 -6.77 7.91 -7.02
C ASP A 69 -7.63 9.02 -7.64
N ASP A 70 -8.65 9.50 -6.94
CA ASP A 70 -9.35 10.75 -7.29
C ASP A 70 -8.65 11.92 -6.58
#